data_AF-A0A1F7Z2P5-F1
#
_entry.id   AF-A0A1F7Z2P5-F1
#
_cell.length_a   1.000
_cell.length_b   1.000
_cell.length_c   1.000
_cell.angle_alpha   90.00
_cell.angle_beta   90.00
_cell.angle_gamma   90.00
#
_symmetry.space_group_name_H-M   'P 1'
#
loop_
_entity.id
_entity.type
_entity.pdbx_description
1 polymer ?
#
loop_
_entity_poly.entity_id
_entity_poly.type
_entity_poly.pdbx_seq_one_letter_code
_entity_poly.pdbx_strand_id
1 'polypeptide(L)'
;MTFFRNLKSKKTLFFIATFFIITAIFVFSLPKRYKENQDSKPKPDLLNQNEVAEDINEGDPLSSIPQDFPVYNNASVSGSSKSSGIEGSGVSIIWESSDDSEKIHSFYRDELDKNGWEIVKDERVGNFYSLSFKKDSASGFLGITKSLKKTILSVTMRY
;
A
#
# COMPACT_ATOMS: atom_id res chain seq x y z
N MET A 1 -31.00 -1.59 -11.37
CA MET A 1 -31.07 -0.67 -10.21
C MET A 1 -31.12 0.75 -10.74
N THR A 2 -32.27 1.40 -10.57
CA THR A 2 -32.77 2.50 -11.40
C THR A 2 -32.29 3.85 -10.85
N PHE A 3 -31.28 4.49 -11.45
CA PHE A 3 -30.77 5.80 -10.96
C PHE A 3 -30.74 6.94 -11.99
N PHE A 4 -31.33 6.79 -13.18
CA PHE A 4 -31.45 7.91 -14.12
C PHE A 4 -32.87 8.04 -14.65
N ARG A 5 -33.76 8.55 -13.80
CA ARG A 5 -34.98 9.19 -14.29
C ARG A 5 -35.14 10.53 -13.58
N ASN A 6 -35.21 11.58 -14.41
CA ASN A 6 -35.71 12.93 -14.13
C ASN A 6 -34.68 14.07 -13.92
N LEU A 7 -33.73 14.24 -14.86
CA LEU A 7 -33.11 15.56 -15.12
C LEU A 7 -33.96 16.35 -16.13
N LYS A 8 -35.01 17.03 -15.66
CA LYS A 8 -35.78 17.98 -16.50
C LYS A 8 -35.93 19.38 -15.89
N SER A 9 -35.41 19.61 -14.69
CA SER A 9 -35.49 20.94 -14.08
C SER A 9 -34.24 21.77 -14.41
N LYS A 10 -34.42 22.98 -14.94
CA LYS A 10 -33.33 23.94 -15.20
C LYS A 10 -32.48 24.21 -13.94
N LYS A 11 -33.07 24.06 -12.74
CA LYS A 11 -32.38 24.19 -11.45
C LYS A 11 -31.35 23.07 -11.24
N THR A 12 -31.69 21.82 -11.57
CA THR A 12 -30.78 20.68 -11.42
C THR A 12 -29.58 20.76 -12.37
N LEU A 13 -29.78 21.27 -13.59
CA LEU A 13 -28.69 21.55 -14.52
C LEU A 13 -27.74 22.64 -13.99
N PHE A 14 -28.28 23.67 -13.33
CA PHE A 14 -27.48 24.75 -12.76
C PHE A 14 -26.60 24.29 -11.59
N PHE A 15 -27.11 23.39 -10.74
CA PHE A 15 -26.35 22.80 -9.63
C PHE A 15 -25.21 21.89 -10.12
N ILE A 16 -25.43 21.12 -11.18
CA ILE A 16 -24.38 20.26 -11.75
C ILE A 16 -23.27 21.13 -12.37
N ALA A 17 -23.62 22.18 -13.11
CA ALA A 17 -22.63 23.07 -13.72
C ALA A 17 -21.77 23.81 -12.68
N THR A 18 -22.37 24.27 -11.58
CA THR A 18 -21.63 24.94 -10.49
C THR A 18 -20.72 23.99 -9.73
N PHE A 19 -21.13 22.73 -9.52
CA PHE A 19 -20.27 21.70 -8.93
C PHE A 19 -18.99 21.48 -9.77
N PHE A 20 -19.12 21.36 -11.11
CA PHE A 20 -17.95 21.21 -11.98
C PHE A 20 -17.02 22.43 -11.94
N ILE A 21 -17.55 23.66 -11.90
CA ILE A 21 -16.73 24.88 -11.81
C ILE A 21 -15.95 24.94 -10.49
N ILE A 22 -16.57 24.58 -9.36
CA ILE A 22 -15.90 24.56 -8.05
C ILE A 22 -14.80 23.48 -8.02
N THR A 23 -15.06 22.28 -8.57
CA THR A 23 -14.02 21.24 -8.66
C THR A 23 -12.85 21.64 -9.55
N ALA A 24 -13.09 22.36 -10.65
CA ALA A 24 -12.03 22.85 -11.53
C ALA A 24 -11.14 23.89 -10.82
N ILE A 25 -11.73 24.79 -10.02
CA ILE A 25 -10.97 25.75 -9.22
C ILE A 25 -10.15 25.03 -8.14
N PHE A 26 -10.73 24.03 -7.46
CA PHE A 26 -10.03 23.29 -6.42
C PHE A 26 -8.83 22.49 -6.97
N VAL A 27 -8.95 21.88 -8.16
CA VAL A 27 -7.82 21.23 -8.85
C VAL A 27 -6.76 22.24 -9.28
N PHE A 28 -7.16 23.47 -9.64
CA PHE A 28 -6.23 24.52 -10.08
C PHE A 28 -5.55 25.24 -8.91
N SER A 29 -6.16 25.27 -7.73
CA SER A 29 -5.62 25.88 -6.51
C SER A 29 -4.73 24.96 -5.68
N LEU A 30 -4.60 23.68 -6.05
CA LEU A 30 -3.53 22.85 -5.49
C LEU A 30 -2.18 23.45 -5.96
N PRO A 31 -1.26 23.78 -5.05
CA PRO A 31 0.07 24.24 -5.43
C PRO A 31 0.69 23.17 -6.32
N LYS A 32 0.92 23.52 -7.60
CA LYS A 32 1.63 22.67 -8.55
C LYS A 32 3.07 22.47 -8.08
N ARG A 33 3.30 21.54 -7.16
CA ARG A 33 4.60 20.90 -6.97
C ARG A 33 4.75 19.78 -7.98
N TYR A 34 4.67 20.15 -9.26
CA TYR A 34 5.15 19.31 -10.34
C TYR A 34 6.56 19.84 -10.68
N LYS A 35 7.58 19.25 -10.04
CA LYS A 35 8.95 19.48 -10.49
C LYS A 35 9.15 18.70 -11.77
N GLU A 36 9.09 19.46 -12.85
CA GLU A 36 9.67 19.17 -14.16
C GLU A 36 11.12 18.71 -14.00
N ASN A 37 11.37 17.44 -14.31
CA ASN A 37 12.69 16.91 -14.63
C ASN A 37 12.53 16.18 -15.98
N GLN A 38 12.36 16.97 -17.04
CA GLN A 38 12.52 16.49 -18.42
C GLN A 38 13.58 17.35 -19.09
N ASP A 39 14.84 17.03 -18.77
CA ASP A 39 15.95 17.31 -19.68
C ASP A 39 17.02 16.22 -19.53
N SER A 40 16.69 15.02 -20.01
CA SER A 40 17.69 14.00 -20.36
C SER A 40 17.08 13.04 -21.37
N LYS A 41 17.44 13.18 -22.65
CA LYS A 41 17.26 12.11 -23.65
C LYS A 41 17.96 10.84 -23.15
N PRO A 42 17.34 9.65 -23.18
CA PRO A 42 18.08 8.42 -22.95
C PRO A 42 18.96 8.13 -24.17
N LYS A 43 20.28 8.22 -23.97
CA LYS A 43 21.28 7.57 -24.82
C LYS A 43 21.16 6.06 -24.58
N PRO A 44 21.13 5.22 -25.62
CA PRO A 44 21.05 3.79 -25.39
C PRO A 44 22.40 3.30 -24.85
N ASP A 45 22.27 2.36 -23.92
CA ASP A 45 23.18 1.28 -23.56
C ASP A 45 23.77 1.28 -22.13
N LEU A 46 23.72 0.06 -21.57
CA LEU A 46 24.38 -0.48 -20.38
C LEU A 46 23.66 -0.41 -19.01
N LEU A 47 22.97 -1.52 -18.72
CA LEU A 47 22.93 -2.25 -17.43
C LEU A 47 23.37 -1.46 -16.18
N ASN A 48 22.40 -0.96 -15.41
CA ASN A 48 22.62 -0.75 -13.98
C ASN A 48 21.29 -0.89 -13.21
N GLN A 49 21.02 -2.10 -12.73
CA GLN A 49 19.98 -2.37 -11.74
C GLN A 49 20.45 -1.78 -10.40
N ASN A 50 20.08 -0.54 -10.11
CA ASN A 50 20.19 0.03 -8.78
C ASN A 50 18.98 0.94 -8.57
N GLU A 51 17.82 0.31 -8.34
CA GLU A 51 16.66 0.98 -7.77
C GLU A 51 16.94 1.10 -6.26
N VAL A 52 17.43 2.27 -5.85
CA VAL A 52 17.82 2.56 -4.47
C VAL A 52 16.56 2.62 -3.60
N ALA A 53 16.25 1.53 -2.91
CA ALA A 53 15.46 1.57 -1.69
C ALA A 53 16.44 1.54 -0.50
N GLU A 54 16.93 2.71 -0.08
CA GLU A 54 17.65 2.83 1.19
C GLU A 54 16.93 3.81 2.10
N ASP A 55 16.38 3.28 3.19
CA ASP A 55 16.97 3.62 4.48
C ASP A 55 16.87 2.43 5.44
N ILE A 56 17.95 1.65 5.48
CA ILE A 56 18.17 0.56 6.43
C ILE A 56 18.57 1.22 7.76
N ASN A 57 17.58 1.67 8.52
CA ASN A 57 17.79 2.17 9.88
C ASN A 57 18.57 1.11 10.69
N GLU A 58 19.66 1.50 11.36
CA GLU A 58 20.48 0.62 12.22
C GLU A 58 19.58 -0.16 13.22
N GLY A 59 19.35 -1.45 12.96
CA GLY A 59 18.58 -2.35 13.82
C GLY A 59 17.86 -3.44 13.04
N ASP A 60 17.54 -4.56 13.70
CA ASP A 60 16.75 -5.64 13.10
C ASP A 60 15.30 -5.15 12.83
N PRO A 61 14.82 -5.07 11.58
CA PRO A 61 13.45 -4.66 11.27
C PRO A 61 12.40 -5.51 11.98
N LEU A 62 12.70 -6.79 12.21
CA LEU A 62 11.80 -7.73 12.86
C LEU A 62 11.67 -7.47 14.36
N SER A 63 12.60 -6.72 14.97
CA SER A 63 12.48 -6.32 16.38
C SER A 63 11.31 -5.37 16.66
N SER A 64 10.74 -4.75 15.62
CA SER A 64 9.69 -3.71 15.73
C SER A 64 8.28 -4.22 15.41
N ILE A 65 8.15 -5.50 15.07
CA ILE A 65 6.87 -6.20 14.92
C ILE A 65 6.64 -7.10 16.16
N PRO A 66 5.39 -7.40 16.53
CA PRO A 66 5.12 -8.30 17.65
C PRO A 66 5.70 -9.69 17.37
N GLN A 67 6.20 -10.35 18.40
CA GLN A 67 6.85 -11.67 18.28
C GLN A 67 5.91 -12.77 17.76
N ASP A 68 4.60 -12.58 17.94
CA ASP A 68 3.54 -13.47 17.49
C ASP A 68 2.99 -13.10 16.10
N PHE A 69 3.50 -12.04 15.47
CA PHE A 69 3.20 -11.76 14.06
C PHE A 69 3.93 -12.78 13.16
N PRO A 70 3.23 -13.48 12.27
CA PRO A 70 3.85 -14.50 11.43
C PRO A 70 4.84 -13.90 10.43
N VAL A 71 6.03 -14.47 10.35
CA VAL A 71 7.07 -14.09 9.38
C VAL A 71 7.20 -15.18 8.33
N TYR A 72 7.11 -14.81 7.05
CA TYR A 72 7.27 -15.76 5.95
C TYR A 72 8.74 -16.08 5.69
N ASN A 73 9.18 -17.28 6.07
CA ASN A 73 10.60 -17.68 6.06
C ASN A 73 11.26 -17.68 4.67
N ASN A 74 10.48 -17.81 3.59
CA ASN A 74 11.01 -17.80 2.22
C ASN A 74 11.00 -16.40 1.59
N ALA A 75 11.09 -15.34 2.40
CA ALA A 75 11.21 -13.97 1.92
C ALA A 75 12.39 -13.26 2.57
N SER A 76 13.04 -12.37 1.81
CA SER A 76 14.14 -11.53 2.29
C SER A 76 13.63 -10.10 2.46
N VAL A 77 14.03 -9.42 3.54
CA VAL A 77 13.74 -8.00 3.72
C VAL A 77 14.46 -7.20 2.63
N SER A 78 13.73 -6.36 1.90
CA SER A 78 14.29 -5.42 0.93
C SER A 78 14.18 -3.96 1.38
N GLY A 79 13.39 -3.67 2.40
CA GLY A 79 13.31 -2.33 2.99
C GLY A 79 12.49 -2.31 4.28
N SER A 80 12.75 -1.32 5.12
CA SER A 80 11.95 -1.08 6.31
C SER A 80 11.99 0.39 6.70
N SER A 81 10.92 0.88 7.31
CA SER A 81 10.86 2.20 7.90
C SER A 81 10.08 2.17 9.20
N LYS A 82 10.42 3.08 10.11
CA LYS A 82 9.69 3.31 11.35
C LYS A 82 9.18 4.75 11.36
N SER A 83 8.01 4.95 11.94
CA SER A 83 7.46 6.26 12.20
C SER A 83 7.02 6.36 13.66
N SER A 84 7.11 7.56 14.21
CA SER A 84 6.62 7.88 15.54
C SER A 84 6.09 9.30 15.52
N GLY A 85 4.89 9.49 16.05
CA GLY A 85 4.21 10.78 16.08
C GLY A 85 3.20 10.86 17.21
N ILE A 86 2.48 11.97 17.27
CA ILE A 86 1.45 12.23 18.29
C ILE A 86 0.33 11.18 18.23
N GLU A 87 0.07 10.64 17.04
CA GLU A 87 -0.98 9.65 16.76
C GLU A 87 -0.54 8.20 16.98
N GLY A 88 0.70 7.96 17.43
CA GLY A 88 1.23 6.63 17.71
C GLY A 88 2.54 6.32 16.98
N SER A 89 2.97 5.06 17.09
CA SER A 89 4.14 4.54 16.37
C SER A 89 3.71 3.56 15.29
N GLY A 90 4.54 3.43 14.27
CA GLY A 90 4.29 2.50 13.18
C GLY A 90 5.57 1.96 12.58
N VAL A 91 5.44 0.79 11.96
CA VAL A 91 6.51 0.13 11.23
C VAL A 91 5.98 -0.28 9.87
N SER A 92 6.81 -0.13 8.83
CA SER A 92 6.56 -0.71 7.52
C SER A 92 7.75 -1.54 7.10
N ILE A 93 7.51 -2.75 6.61
CA ILE A 93 8.56 -3.66 6.14
C ILE A 93 8.15 -4.20 4.79
N ILE A 94 9.11 -4.22 3.87
CA ILE A 94 8.97 -4.78 2.53
C ILE A 94 9.83 -6.03 2.48
N TRP A 95 9.22 -7.13 2.07
CA TRP A 95 9.93 -8.36 1.76
C TRP A 95 9.74 -8.76 0.30
N GLU A 96 10.69 -9.54 -0.19
CA GLU A 96 10.65 -10.15 -1.50
C GLU A 96 10.77 -11.67 -1.41
N SER A 97 9.96 -12.38 -2.18
CA SER A 97 10.01 -13.83 -2.29
C SER A 97 9.94 -14.28 -3.75
N SER A 98 10.52 -15.44 -4.07
CA SER A 98 10.31 -16.09 -5.36
C SER A 98 9.02 -16.91 -5.41
N ASP A 99 8.40 -17.19 -4.26
CA ASP A 99 7.17 -17.98 -4.14
C ASP A 99 5.95 -17.27 -4.77
N ASP A 100 4.87 -18.03 -4.96
CA ASP A 100 3.61 -17.51 -5.50
C ASP A 100 2.86 -16.62 -4.49
N SER A 101 2.16 -15.59 -4.99
CA SER A 101 1.41 -14.67 -4.13
C SER A 101 0.23 -15.33 -3.42
N GLU A 102 -0.41 -16.33 -4.02
CA GLU A 102 -1.50 -17.10 -3.42
C GLU A 102 -1.00 -18.00 -2.28
N LYS A 103 0.17 -18.60 -2.44
CA LYS A 103 0.83 -19.39 -1.38
C LYS A 103 1.14 -18.52 -0.15
N ILE A 104 1.70 -17.34 -0.39
CA ILE A 104 2.05 -16.38 0.66
C ILE A 104 0.77 -15.86 1.34
N HIS A 105 -0.26 -15.50 0.55
CA HIS A 105 -1.54 -15.04 1.08
C HIS A 105 -2.18 -16.09 1.98
N SER A 106 -2.23 -17.35 1.55
CA SER A 106 -2.76 -18.47 2.33
C SER A 106 -2.01 -18.64 3.65
N PHE A 107 -0.67 -18.59 3.62
CA PHE A 107 0.15 -18.64 4.84
C PHE A 107 -0.24 -17.55 5.84
N TYR A 108 -0.34 -16.29 5.40
CA TYR A 108 -0.67 -15.20 6.30
C TYR A 108 -2.10 -15.29 6.82
N ARG A 109 -3.05 -15.69 5.99
CA ARG A 109 -4.44 -15.90 6.43
C ARG A 109 -4.52 -16.93 7.56
N ASP A 110 -3.83 -18.06 7.40
CA ASP A 110 -3.89 -19.16 8.36
C ASP A 110 -3.10 -18.87 9.64
N GLU A 111 -1.88 -18.34 9.52
CA GLU A 111 -1.03 -18.09 10.70
C GLU A 111 -1.46 -16.84 11.49
N LEU A 112 -2.07 -15.84 10.84
CA LEU A 112 -2.67 -14.71 11.58
C LEU A 112 -3.80 -15.21 12.49
N ASP A 113 -4.74 -15.98 11.94
CA ASP A 113 -5.87 -16.54 12.69
C ASP A 113 -5.39 -17.44 13.84
N LYS A 114 -4.46 -18.36 13.54
CA LYS A 114 -3.86 -19.27 14.52
C LYS A 114 -3.13 -18.53 15.66
N ASN A 115 -2.52 -17.39 15.36
CA ASN A 115 -1.82 -16.56 16.35
C ASN A 115 -2.76 -15.53 17.03
N GLY A 116 -4.07 -15.62 16.81
CA GLY A 116 -5.08 -14.79 17.49
C GLY A 116 -5.20 -13.37 16.93
N TRP A 117 -4.76 -13.14 15.69
CA TRP A 117 -5.02 -11.90 14.96
C TRP A 117 -6.38 -11.98 14.28
N GLU A 118 -7.22 -10.97 14.47
CA GLU A 118 -8.50 -10.88 13.77
C GLU A 118 -8.28 -10.32 12.37
N ILE A 119 -8.64 -11.09 11.34
CA ILE A 119 -8.68 -10.62 9.96
C ILE A 119 -9.95 -9.79 9.77
N VAL A 120 -9.78 -8.47 9.65
CA VAL A 120 -10.87 -7.48 9.46
C VAL A 120 -11.29 -7.44 7.99
N LYS A 121 -10.34 -7.63 7.08
CA LYS A 121 -10.58 -7.56 5.64
C LYS A 121 -9.65 -8.53 4.91
N ASP A 122 -10.21 -9.25 3.95
CA ASP A 122 -9.47 -10.13 3.03
C ASP A 122 -9.97 -9.87 1.62
N GLU A 123 -9.10 -9.36 0.75
CA GLU A 123 -9.45 -8.95 -0.60
C GLU A 123 -8.45 -9.45 -1.62
N ARG A 124 -8.98 -9.77 -2.80
CA ARG A 124 -8.20 -10.04 -4.00
C ARG A 124 -8.69 -9.12 -5.12
N VAL A 125 -7.76 -8.37 -5.71
CA VAL A 125 -8.00 -7.53 -6.89
C VAL A 125 -6.99 -7.90 -7.97
N GLY A 126 -7.41 -8.74 -8.91
CA GLY A 126 -6.51 -9.30 -9.93
C GLY A 126 -5.40 -10.17 -9.29
N ASN A 127 -4.16 -9.72 -9.42
CA ASN A 127 -2.96 -10.37 -8.87
C ASN A 127 -2.49 -9.76 -7.55
N PHE A 128 -3.27 -8.84 -6.99
CA PHE A 128 -3.02 -8.23 -5.70
C PHE A 128 -3.90 -8.90 -4.64
N TYR A 129 -3.29 -9.34 -3.54
CA TYR A 129 -3.97 -9.77 -2.34
C TYR A 129 -3.73 -8.75 -1.23
N SER A 130 -4.74 -8.53 -0.38
CA SER A 130 -4.55 -7.72 0.81
C SER A 130 -5.30 -8.26 2.01
N LEU A 131 -4.65 -8.21 3.17
CA LEU A 131 -5.24 -8.49 4.47
C LEU A 131 -5.18 -7.24 5.33
N SER A 132 -6.28 -6.88 5.99
CA SER A 132 -6.28 -5.95 7.12
C SER A 132 -6.54 -6.75 8.38
N PHE A 133 -5.74 -6.54 9.42
CA PHE A 133 -5.77 -7.34 10.64
C PHE A 133 -5.59 -6.46 11.87
N LYS A 134 -6.02 -6.96 13.02
CA LYS A 134 -5.84 -6.29 14.32
C LYS A 134 -5.68 -7.30 15.44
N LYS A 135 -4.99 -6.89 16.51
CA LYS A 135 -4.86 -7.62 17.76
C LYS A 135 -4.55 -6.63 18.87
N ASP A 136 -5.34 -6.64 19.94
CA ASP A 136 -5.24 -5.67 21.04
C ASP A 136 -5.24 -4.21 20.53
N SER A 137 -4.20 -3.43 20.82
CA SER A 137 -4.03 -2.06 20.28
C SER A 137 -3.36 -2.02 18.91
N ALA A 138 -2.81 -3.13 18.43
CA ALA A 138 -2.13 -3.20 17.15
C ALA A 138 -3.11 -3.39 16.00
N SER A 139 -2.88 -2.67 14.90
CA SER A 139 -3.60 -2.89 13.64
C SER A 139 -2.66 -2.77 12.46
N GLY A 140 -2.94 -3.50 11.39
CA GLY A 140 -2.05 -3.53 10.25
C GLY A 140 -2.72 -3.90 8.94
N PHE A 141 -1.91 -3.75 7.90
CA PHE A 141 -2.24 -4.03 6.52
C PHE A 141 -1.09 -4.81 5.90
N LEU A 142 -1.42 -5.90 5.23
CA LEU A 142 -0.51 -6.68 4.39
C LEU A 142 -0.98 -6.56 2.95
N GLY A 143 -0.12 -6.09 2.06
CA GLY A 143 -0.30 -6.17 0.61
C GLY A 143 0.67 -7.16 0.00
N ILE A 144 0.17 -8.03 -0.88
CA ILE A 144 0.97 -9.03 -1.60
C ILE A 144 0.71 -8.84 -3.09
N THR A 145 1.77 -8.58 -3.86
CA THR A 145 1.66 -8.41 -5.31
C THR A 145 2.75 -9.19 -6.04
N LYS A 146 2.38 -9.81 -7.16
CA LYS A 146 3.36 -10.45 -8.05
C LYS A 146 3.92 -9.42 -9.02
N SER A 147 5.22 -9.17 -8.97
CA SER A 147 5.97 -8.47 -10.01
C SER A 147 6.51 -9.49 -11.05
N LEU A 148 7.19 -9.00 -12.09
CA LEU A 148 7.70 -9.85 -13.18
C LEU A 148 8.61 -11.00 -12.72
N LYS A 149 9.33 -10.82 -11.60
CA LYS A 149 10.33 -11.81 -11.13
C LYS A 149 10.10 -12.30 -9.70
N LYS A 150 9.46 -11.48 -8.87
CA LYS A 150 9.33 -11.74 -7.43
C LYS A 150 7.92 -11.38 -6.95
N THR A 151 7.52 -11.97 -5.84
CA THR A 151 6.37 -11.52 -5.07
C THR A 151 6.87 -10.51 -4.05
N ILE A 152 6.25 -9.34 -4.03
CA ILE A 152 6.52 -8.28 -3.07
C ILE A 152 5.45 -8.35 -1.98
N LEU A 153 5.90 -8.37 -0.74
CA LEU A 153 5.06 -8.30 0.45
C LEU A 153 5.35 -6.95 1.11
N SER A 154 4.30 -6.20 1.43
CA SER A 154 4.40 -4.95 2.19
C SER A 154 3.50 -5.05 3.40
N VAL A 155 4.10 -5.02 4.60
CA VAL A 155 3.35 -4.95 5.85
C VAL A 155 3.53 -3.57 6.44
N THR A 156 2.42 -2.93 6.79
CA THR A 156 2.40 -1.73 7.63
C THR A 156 1.60 -2.03 8.88
N MET A 157 2.12 -1.65 10.04
CA MET A 157 1.47 -1.83 11.33
C MET A 157 1.58 -0.57 12.18
N ARG A 158 0.56 -0.34 13.01
CA ARG A 158 0.43 0.78 13.93
C ARG A 158 0.03 0.29 15.32
N TYR A 159 0.47 1.01 16.35
CA TYR A 159 0.23 0.73 17.77
C TYR A 159 -0.30 1.95 18.51
#